data_AF-A0A382CHQ7-F1
#
_entry.id   AF-A0A382CHQ7-F1
#
_cell.length_a   1.000
_cell.length_b   1.000
_cell.length_c   1.000
_cell.angle_alpha   90.00
_cell.angle_beta   90.00
_cell.angle_gamma   90.00
#
_symmetry.space_group_name_H-M   'P 1'
#
loop_
_entity.id
_entity.type
_entity.pdbx_description
1 polymer ?
#
loop_
_entity_poly.entity_id
_entity_poly.type
_entity_poly.pdbx_seq_one_letter_code
_entity_poly.pdbx_strand_id
1 'polypeptide(L)' 'AHIGTTFRDPYINYARMGETYGIESEGPISDPAALSAALKRGVDTVKKGRPYLIDVLTQPR' A
#
# COMPACT_ATOMS: atom_id res chain seq x y z
N ALA A 1 15.15 15.28 14.14
CA ALA A 1 13.74 15.57 14.44
C ALA A 1 12.97 14.26 14.42
N HIS A 2 12.42 13.84 15.56
CA HIS A 2 11.64 12.60 15.73
C HIS A 2 10.17 12.97 15.93
N ILE A 3 9.56 13.61 14.93
CA ILE A 3 8.22 14.20 15.07
C ILE A 3 7.27 13.56 14.05
N GLY A 4 6.33 12.76 14.56
CA GLY A 4 4.98 12.53 14.01
C GLY A 4 4.79 11.76 12.70
N THR A 5 5.76 11.75 11.78
CA THR A 5 5.55 11.24 10.41
C THR A 5 6.39 10.02 10.06
N THR A 6 7.19 9.50 11.00
CA THR A 6 8.10 8.39 10.74
C THR A 6 7.64 7.13 11.46
N PHE A 7 7.18 6.13 10.72
CA PHE A 7 7.06 4.76 11.23
C PHE A 7 8.45 4.15 11.32
N ARG A 8 8.85 3.64 12.49
CA ARG A 8 10.11 2.91 12.67
C ARG A 8 9.91 1.66 13.50
N ASP A 9 10.63 0.63 13.05
CA ASP A 9 10.87 -0.70 13.60
C ASP A 9 9.85 -1.34 14.57
N PRO A 10 9.13 -2.40 14.13
CA PRO A 10 9.05 -2.88 12.75
C PRO A 10 8.24 -1.89 11.89
N TYR A 11 8.61 -1.76 10.62
CA TYR A 11 7.71 -1.15 9.64
C TYR A 11 6.43 -1.98 9.56
N ILE A 12 5.27 -1.34 9.72
CA ILE A 12 3.99 -2.00 9.55
C ILE A 12 3.86 -2.36 8.07
N ASN A 13 3.67 -3.64 7.78
CA ASN A 13 3.36 -4.12 6.44
C ASN A 13 1.83 -4.20 6.30
N TYR A 14 1.22 -3.16 5.75
CA TYR A 14 -0.23 -3.09 5.59
C TYR A 14 -0.74 -4.05 4.52
N ALA A 15 0.10 -4.39 3.54
CA ALA A 15 -0.25 -5.39 2.53
C ALA A 15 -0.53 -6.76 3.17
N ARG A 16 0.33 -7.19 4.11
CA ARG A 16 0.11 -8.44 4.88
C ARG A 16 -1.15 -8.38 5.73
N MET A 17 -1.50 -7.21 6.28
CA MET A 17 -2.77 -7.06 7.00
C MET A 17 -3.97 -7.20 6.07
N GLY A 18 -3.91 -6.61 4.87
CA GLY A 18 -4.99 -6.74 3.89
C GLY A 18 -5.24 -8.20 3.49
N GLU A 19 -4.20 -9.02 3.33
CA GLU A 19 -4.33 -10.46 3.11
C GLU A 19 -5.15 -11.15 4.22
N THR A 20 -4.92 -10.80 5.49
CA THR A 20 -5.68 -11.37 6.63
C THR A 20 -7.17 -11.02 6.60
N TYR A 21 -7.53 -9.89 5.99
CA TYR A 21 -8.92 -9.47 5.81
C TYR A 21 -9.53 -9.98 4.50
N GLY A 22 -8.83 -10.82 3.75
CA GLY A 22 -9.28 -11.31 2.43
C GLY A 22 -9.24 -10.25 1.33
N ILE A 23 -8.46 -9.19 1.53
CA ILE A 23 -8.29 -8.07 0.60
C ILE A 23 -7.01 -8.31 -0.21
N GLU A 24 -7.15 -8.32 -1.54
CA GLU A 24 -5.98 -8.30 -2.43
C GLU A 24 -5.15 -7.03 -2.16
N SER A 25 -3.86 -7.20 -1.87
CA SER A 25 -3.03 -6.12 -1.36
C SER A 25 -1.65 -6.11 -2.00
N GLU A 26 -1.11 -4.92 -2.26
CA GLU A 26 0.20 -4.75 -2.90
C GLU A 26 1.02 -3.66 -2.21
N GLY A 27 2.28 -3.97 -1.87
CA GLY A 27 3.24 -3.03 -1.30
C GLY A 27 4.16 -3.68 -0.24
N PRO A 28 5.01 -2.90 0.44
CA PRO A 28 5.14 -1.45 0.35
C PRO A 28 5.81 -0.99 -0.95
N ILE A 29 5.17 -0.06 -1.67
CA ILE A 29 5.69 0.57 -2.90
C ILE A 29 6.54 1.77 -2.50
N SER A 30 7.86 1.69 -2.74
CA SER A 30 8.81 2.79 -2.54
C SER A 30 9.20 3.49 -3.84
N ASP A 31 9.09 2.81 -4.98
CA ASP A 31 9.39 3.36 -6.31
C ASP A 31 8.13 4.03 -6.90
N PRO A 32 8.15 5.36 -7.14
CA PRO A 32 7.03 6.06 -7.78
C PRO A 32 6.67 5.52 -9.17
N ALA A 33 7.61 4.92 -9.92
CA ALA A 33 7.33 4.38 -11.24
C ALA A 33 6.41 3.14 -11.17
N ALA A 34 6.51 2.34 -10.10
CA ALA A 34 5.70 1.15 -9.88
C ALA A 34 4.24 1.47 -9.50
N LEU A 35 3.98 2.67 -8.96
CA LEU A 35 2.65 3.07 -8.48
C LEU A 35 1.58 3.04 -9.58
N SER A 36 1.93 3.47 -10.80
CA SER A 36 0.98 3.53 -11.91
C SER A 36 0.45 2.15 -12.31
N ALA A 37 1.29 1.12 -12.24
CA ALA A 37 0.92 -0.26 -12.56
C ALA A 37 0.07 -0.88 -11.44
N ALA A 38 0.44 -0.62 -10.18
CA ALA A 38 -0.34 -1.07 -9.01
C ALA A 38 -1.74 -0.44 -9.00
N LEU A 39 -1.85 0.84 -9.33
CA LEU A 39 -3.14 1.51 -9.43
C LEU A 39 -4.04 0.90 -10.51
N LYS A 40 -3.49 0.56 -11.68
CA LYS A 40 -4.25 -0.11 -12.75
C LYS A 40 -4.82 -1.45 -12.26
N ARG A 41 -3.99 -2.29 -11.62
CA ARG A 41 -4.43 -3.56 -11.02
C ARG A 41 -5.53 -3.35 -9.98
N GLY A 42 -5.33 -2.38 -9.08
CA GLY A 42 -6.31 -2.09 -8.03
C GLY A 42 -7.65 -1.62 -8.59
N VAL A 43 -7.64 -0.74 -9.59
CA VAL A 43 -8.87 -0.29 -10.27
C VAL A 43 -9.58 -1.47 -10.95
N ASP A 44 -8.85 -2.38 -11.58
CA ASP A 44 -9.45 -3.56 -12.21
C ASP A 44 -10.08 -4.52 -11.19
N THR A 45 -9.48 -4.68 -10.00
CA THR A 45 -10.06 -5.46 -8.89
C THR A 45 -11.30 -4.78 -8.30
N VAL A 46 -11.25 -3.46 -8.10
CA VAL A 46 -12.41 -2.68 -7.61
C VAL A 46 -13.59 -2.72 -8.58
N LYS A 47 -13.33 -2.65 -9.89
CA LYS A 47 -14.37 -2.80 -10.92
C LYS A 47 -15.04 -4.18 -10.91
N LYS A 48 -14.37 -5.21 -10.40
CA LYS A 48 -14.93 -6.56 -10.22
C LYS A 48 -15.72 -6.70 -8.89
N GLY A 49 -15.89 -5.61 -8.14
CA GLY A 49 -16.64 -5.58 -6.89
C GLY A 49 -15.85 -6.05 -5.66
N ARG A 50 -14.51 -6.17 -5.77
CA ARG A 50 -13.65 -6.58 -4.66
C ARG A 50 -12.79 -5.42 -4.16
N PRO A 51 -12.55 -5.30 -2.84
CA PRO A 51 -11.63 -4.30 -2.30
C PRO A 51 -10.18 -4.60 -2.72
N TYR A 52 -9.34 -3.56 -2.79
CA TYR A 52 -7.90 -3.66 -3.07
C TYR A 52 -7.13 -2.64 -2.22
N LEU A 53 -5.99 -3.05 -1.64
CA LEU A 53 -5.13 -2.20 -0.83
C LEU A 53 -3.79 -1.96 -1.52
N ILE A 54 -3.36 -0.70 -1.59
CA ILE A 54 -2.05 -0.31 -2.09
C ILE A 54 -1.29 0.38 -0.96
N ASP A 55 -0.23 -0.26 -0.47
CA ASP A 55 0.64 0.28 0.56
C ASP A 55 1.78 1.06 -0.11
N VAL A 56 1.83 2.39 0.11
CA VAL A 56 2.77 3.30 -0.57
C VAL A 56 3.59 4.06 0.47
N LEU A 57 4.92 3.98 0.33
CA LEU A 57 5.85 4.76 1.13
C LEU A 57 5.97 6.17 0.54
N THR A 58 5.56 7.17 1.31
CA THR A 58 5.61 8.58 0.90
C THR A 58 6.71 9.35 1.65
N GLN A 59 7.25 10.38 1.00
CA GLN A 59 8.24 11.26 1.63
C GLN A 59 7.60 12.14 2.70
N PRO A 60 8.21 12.28 3.89
CA PRO A 60 7.76 13.25 4.89
C PRO A 60 7.91 14.68 4.33
N ARG A 61 6.88 15.51 4.50
CA ARG A 61 6.88 16.93 4.13
C ARG A 61 7.32 17.81 5.28
#